data_AF-A0A7U9MQN3-F1
#
_entry.id   AF-A0A7U9MQN3-F1
#
_cell.length_a   1.000
_cell.length_b   1.000
_cell.length_c   1.000
_cell.angle_alpha   90.00
_cell.angle_beta   90.00
_cell.angle_gamma   90.00
#
_symmetry.space_group_name_H-M   'P 1'
#
loop_
_entity.id
_entity.type
_entity.pdbx_description
1 polymer ?
#
loop_
_entity_poly.entity_id
_entity_poly.type
_entity_poly.pdbx_seq_one_letter_code
_entity_poly.pdbx_strand_id
1 'polypeptide(L)'
;MACLLALLLAGCYEYRGPYTKADVEEYLTGRYQDKTVNIRQKGLQTWDCWFDGLPDAVFHVWVGQGGGDPVPMIYSRLVSDEAEVIPAYYLGQYQKEGGCLDAWELSGNILDTQYASIADAAPALEQLSAFFAWIEGRPLAQLMPKGQYKFQPELPWRTYSPEFNNFQEVVVHGPQDKSEAVQETLEDSVKKYYAFYWLPCDEFSQTELEEYAVKTWPWTSKPNIKQGEEILPPKLLAGIGLESGVISYGGLYTLLTRLDFDVKGTAEHFTVTGADGHSYEFSYSFWGEREMDWANNRTITLPVWYHLRDGYSVEVEGETNWFRRGPVVDLNAGWNIDTHNGHFHFYMPFREITGLTVSWDIDGAVS
;
A
#
# COMPACT_ATOMS: atom_id res chain seq x y z
N MET A 1 21.35 24.26 -47.89
CA MET A 1 20.24 23.71 -47.08
C MET A 1 20.66 23.22 -45.68
N ALA A 2 21.86 23.57 -45.18
CA ALA A 2 22.30 23.17 -43.84
C ALA A 2 22.00 24.23 -42.73
N CYS A 3 21.68 25.48 -43.10
CA CYS A 3 21.42 26.56 -42.13
C CYS A 3 19.95 26.64 -41.64
N LEU A 4 19.04 25.83 -42.16
CA LEU A 4 17.62 25.83 -41.78
C LEU A 4 17.24 24.73 -40.77
N LEU A 5 18.14 23.76 -40.53
CA LEU A 5 17.90 22.65 -39.58
C LEU A 5 18.37 22.96 -38.15
N ALA A 6 19.23 23.97 -37.95
CA ALA A 6 19.68 24.37 -36.62
C ALA A 6 18.65 25.23 -35.84
N LEU A 7 17.60 25.72 -36.51
CA LEU A 7 16.55 26.56 -35.91
C LEU A 7 15.31 25.76 -35.46
N LEU A 8 15.21 24.46 -35.77
CA LEU A 8 14.07 23.61 -35.42
C LEU A 8 14.31 22.73 -34.17
N LEU A 9 15.50 22.79 -33.57
CA LEU A 9 15.85 22.08 -32.33
C LEU A 9 16.11 23.01 -31.12
N ALA A 10 15.95 24.32 -31.30
CA ALA A 10 15.79 25.20 -30.15
C ALA A 10 14.37 25.00 -29.62
N GLY A 11 14.18 24.05 -28.70
CA GLY A 11 12.97 24.01 -27.87
C GLY A 11 12.72 25.44 -27.38
N CYS A 12 11.51 25.96 -27.62
CA CYS A 12 11.17 27.36 -27.38
C CYS A 12 11.44 27.72 -25.91
N TYR A 13 12.64 28.21 -25.59
CA TYR A 13 12.99 28.58 -24.23
C TYR A 13 12.42 29.98 -23.98
N GLU A 14 11.27 30.09 -23.30
CA GLU A 14 10.83 31.40 -22.79
C GLU A 14 11.68 31.76 -21.56
N TYR A 15 12.75 32.51 -21.83
CA TYR A 15 13.50 33.20 -20.80
C TYR A 15 12.75 34.49 -20.43
N ARG A 16 11.99 34.48 -19.32
CA ARG A 16 11.43 35.70 -18.73
C ARG A 16 12.49 36.47 -17.95
N GLY A 17 13.51 37.00 -18.63
CA GLY A 17 14.47 37.96 -18.07
C GLY A 17 15.17 37.53 -16.75
N PRO A 18 16.00 38.42 -16.16
CA PRO A 18 16.43 38.22 -14.78
C PRO A 18 15.25 38.48 -13.84
N TYR A 19 14.93 37.52 -12.98
CA TYR A 19 13.94 37.75 -11.93
C TYR A 19 14.46 38.80 -10.95
N THR A 20 13.55 39.64 -10.49
CA THR A 20 13.79 40.73 -9.55
C THR A 20 13.29 40.37 -8.16
N LYS A 21 13.65 41.19 -7.16
CA LYS A 21 13.09 41.05 -5.81
C LYS A 21 11.56 41.14 -5.82
N ALA A 22 10.97 41.98 -6.66
CA ALA A 22 9.53 42.14 -6.76
C ALA A 22 8.84 40.85 -7.27
N ASP A 23 9.48 40.13 -8.21
CA ASP A 23 8.96 38.84 -8.68
C ASP A 23 8.98 37.78 -7.58
N VAL A 24 9.99 37.81 -6.71
CA VAL A 24 10.08 36.93 -5.53
C VAL A 24 9.03 37.29 -4.49
N GLU A 25 8.79 38.59 -4.25
CA GLU A 25 7.72 39.09 -3.39
C GLU A 25 6.35 38.61 -3.90
N GLU A 26 6.07 38.76 -5.20
CA GLU A 26 4.83 38.29 -5.83
C GLU A 26 4.67 36.77 -5.70
N TYR A 27 5.74 36.02 -6.00
CA TYR A 27 5.77 34.56 -5.90
C TYR A 27 5.41 34.05 -4.49
N LEU A 28 6.02 34.63 -3.45
CA LEU A 28 5.78 34.22 -2.07
C LEU A 28 4.44 34.72 -1.53
N THR A 29 4.03 35.94 -1.89
CA THR A 29 2.72 36.49 -1.49
C THR A 29 1.57 35.70 -2.11
N GLY A 30 1.74 35.22 -3.35
CA GLY A 30 0.76 34.33 -3.99
C GLY A 30 0.55 33.01 -3.24
N ARG A 31 1.59 32.50 -2.56
CA ARG A 31 1.54 31.25 -1.77
C ARG A 31 1.14 31.47 -0.32
N TYR A 32 1.53 32.60 0.27
CA TYR A 32 1.36 32.89 1.69
C TYR A 32 0.69 34.27 1.88
N GLN A 33 -0.55 34.40 1.43
CA GLN A 33 -1.28 35.67 1.31
C GLN A 33 -1.39 36.46 2.63
N ASP A 34 -1.34 35.79 3.77
CA ASP A 34 -1.47 36.39 5.11
C ASP A 34 -0.16 36.41 5.92
N LYS A 35 1.00 36.21 5.28
CA LYS A 35 2.29 36.15 5.96
C LYS A 35 3.23 37.23 5.45
N THR A 36 3.86 37.94 6.38
CA THR A 36 4.96 38.84 6.05
C THR A 36 6.24 38.03 5.81
N VAL A 37 6.82 38.20 4.63
CA VAL A 37 8.07 37.56 4.23
C VAL A 37 9.13 38.61 3.98
N ASN A 38 10.28 38.46 4.64
CA ASN A 38 11.45 39.27 4.40
C ASN A 38 12.31 38.60 3.33
N ILE A 39 12.83 39.42 2.41
CA ILE A 39 13.60 38.94 1.27
C ILE A 39 14.89 39.74 1.18
N ARG A 40 16.02 39.04 1.15
CA ARG A 40 17.35 39.61 0.98
C ARG A 40 18.05 38.95 -0.20
N GLN A 41 18.47 39.74 -1.17
CA GLN A 41 19.26 39.23 -2.29
C GLN A 41 20.61 38.68 -1.80
N LYS A 42 20.93 37.44 -2.17
CA LYS A 42 22.18 36.75 -1.82
C LYS A 42 23.10 36.58 -3.02
N GLY A 43 22.52 36.33 -4.19
CA GLY A 43 23.24 36.14 -5.45
C GLY A 43 22.57 36.80 -6.65
N LEU A 44 23.03 36.48 -7.85
CA LEU A 44 22.51 37.04 -9.10
C LEU A 44 21.04 36.68 -9.35
N GLN A 45 20.61 35.49 -8.95
CA GLN A 45 19.26 34.94 -9.16
C GLN A 45 18.86 34.03 -7.97
N THR A 46 19.28 34.43 -6.76
CA THR A 46 19.02 33.71 -5.51
C THR A 46 18.80 34.69 -4.37
N TRP A 47 17.78 34.41 -3.55
CA TRP A 47 17.36 35.24 -2.44
C TRP A 47 17.24 34.41 -1.17
N ASP A 48 17.72 34.96 -0.05
CA ASP A 48 17.40 34.48 1.28
C ASP A 48 16.03 35.05 1.69
N CYS A 49 15.16 34.19 2.19
CA CYS A 49 13.81 34.55 2.60
C CYS A 49 13.53 34.00 4.01
N TRP A 50 12.77 34.74 4.80
CA TRP A 50 12.30 34.28 6.12
C TRP A 50 10.99 34.94 6.48
N PHE A 51 10.19 34.26 7.30
CA PHE A 51 8.92 34.79 7.80
C PHE A 51 9.15 35.60 9.08
N ASP A 52 8.40 36.68 9.29
CA ASP A 52 8.51 37.50 10.51
C ASP A 52 8.33 36.67 11.80
N GLY A 53 7.40 35.72 11.78
CA GLY A 53 7.15 34.81 12.90
C GLY A 53 8.19 33.69 13.05
N LEU A 54 9.15 33.58 12.13
CA LEU A 54 10.16 32.52 12.11
C LEU A 54 11.49 33.04 11.51
N PRO A 55 12.14 34.04 12.14
CA PRO A 55 13.30 34.72 11.56
C PRO A 55 14.53 33.83 11.42
N ASP A 56 14.63 32.77 12.23
CA ASP A 56 15.76 31.85 12.25
C ASP A 56 15.66 30.75 11.17
N ALA A 57 14.49 30.55 10.56
CA ALA A 57 14.29 29.59 9.47
C ALA A 57 14.43 30.28 8.11
N VAL A 58 15.68 30.49 7.70
CA VAL A 58 16.00 31.11 6.40
C VAL A 58 15.94 30.05 5.29
N PHE A 59 15.02 30.23 4.36
CA PHE A 59 14.88 29.43 3.15
C PHE A 59 15.34 30.23 1.92
N HIS A 60 15.52 29.56 0.80
CA HIS A 60 16.00 30.15 -0.44
C HIS A 60 14.93 30.16 -1.52
N VAL A 61 14.94 31.21 -2.31
CA VAL A 61 14.26 31.27 -3.60
C VAL A 61 15.31 31.40 -4.69
N TRP A 62 15.20 30.65 -5.77
CA TRP A 62 16.11 30.73 -6.91
C TRP A 62 15.40 30.47 -8.23
N VAL A 63 16.10 30.76 -9.33
CA VAL A 63 15.63 30.43 -10.67
C VAL A 63 15.92 28.96 -10.97
N GLY A 64 14.85 28.17 -11.02
CA GLY A 64 14.87 26.79 -11.46
C GLY A 64 14.33 26.65 -12.89
N GLN A 65 14.26 25.40 -13.34
CA GLN A 65 13.68 25.05 -14.63
C GLN A 65 12.27 24.47 -14.43
N GLY A 66 11.35 24.83 -15.33
CA GLY A 66 10.05 24.19 -15.51
C GLY A 66 9.96 23.56 -16.89
N GLY A 67 9.21 22.47 -17.02
CA GLY A 67 8.94 21.78 -18.28
C GLY A 67 7.88 20.70 -18.10
N GLY A 68 7.17 20.35 -19.18
CA GLY A 68 6.16 19.29 -19.15
C GLY A 68 5.36 19.17 -20.46
N ASP A 69 4.80 17.99 -20.71
CA ASP A 69 3.90 17.69 -21.83
C ASP A 69 2.66 18.61 -21.86
N PRO A 70 2.04 18.86 -23.03
CA PRO A 70 2.27 18.24 -24.34
C PRO A 70 3.30 18.96 -25.23
N VAL A 71 4.01 19.98 -24.72
CA VAL A 71 5.01 20.73 -25.49
C VAL A 71 6.33 20.73 -24.73
N PRO A 72 7.46 20.28 -25.32
CA PRO A 72 8.78 20.24 -24.68
C PRO A 72 9.36 21.66 -24.59
N MET A 73 8.68 22.54 -23.86
CA MET A 73 9.05 23.92 -23.62
C MET A 73 9.68 23.98 -22.24
N ILE A 74 11.00 24.18 -22.20
CA ILE A 74 11.72 24.44 -20.96
C ILE A 74 11.64 25.95 -20.72
N TYR A 75 11.18 26.37 -19.56
CA TYR A 75 11.12 27.78 -19.18
C TYR A 75 11.73 27.99 -17.80
N SER A 76 12.22 29.20 -17.55
CA SER A 76 12.68 29.58 -16.21
C SER A 76 11.48 29.83 -15.30
N ARG A 77 11.57 29.41 -14.04
CA ARG A 77 10.57 29.73 -13.00
C ARG A 77 11.23 29.89 -11.64
N LEU A 78 10.58 30.63 -10.74
CA LEU A 78 10.99 30.67 -9.34
C LEU A 78 10.62 29.37 -8.62
N VAL A 79 11.59 28.82 -7.91
CA VAL A 79 11.46 27.65 -7.04
C VAL A 79 12.03 28.00 -5.66
N SER A 80 11.63 27.25 -4.66
CA SER A 80 11.98 27.51 -3.26
C SER A 80 12.05 26.21 -2.45
N ASP A 81 12.85 26.22 -1.39
CA ASP A 81 13.11 25.07 -0.50
C ASP A 81 12.40 25.22 0.86
N GLU A 82 11.40 26.10 0.98
CA GLU A 82 10.72 26.37 2.26
C GLU A 82 10.00 25.15 2.82
N ALA A 83 9.47 24.31 1.94
CA ALA A 83 8.81 23.05 2.29
C ALA A 83 9.78 21.99 2.85
N GLU A 84 11.09 22.20 2.73
CA GLU A 84 12.12 21.34 3.32
C GLU A 84 12.73 22.01 4.56
N VAL A 85 13.09 23.29 4.44
CA VAL A 85 13.76 24.06 5.49
C VAL A 85 12.89 24.25 6.73
N ILE A 86 11.61 24.58 6.57
CA ILE A 86 10.72 24.88 7.71
C ILE A 86 10.42 23.62 8.54
N PRO A 87 10.05 22.47 7.93
CA PRO A 87 10.01 21.20 8.64
C PRO A 87 11.31 20.86 9.37
N ALA A 88 12.45 20.93 8.69
CA ALA A 88 13.74 20.60 9.30
C ALA A 88 14.05 21.50 10.51
N TYR A 89 13.72 22.79 10.43
CA TYR A 89 13.85 23.71 11.54
C TYR A 89 13.01 23.27 12.75
N TYR A 90 11.71 23.00 12.55
CA TYR A 90 10.81 22.65 13.64
C TYR A 90 11.10 21.27 14.24
N LEU A 91 11.43 20.27 13.41
CA LEU A 91 11.86 18.96 13.89
C LEU A 91 13.12 19.09 14.76
N GLY A 92 14.09 19.90 14.33
CA GLY A 92 15.30 20.17 15.10
C GLY A 92 15.04 20.92 16.41
N GLN A 93 14.07 21.85 16.45
CA GLN A 93 13.68 22.53 17.70
C GLN A 93 12.94 21.59 18.64
N TYR A 94 11.99 20.79 18.13
CA TYR A 94 11.26 19.82 18.92
C TYR A 94 12.20 18.85 19.64
N GLN A 95 13.20 18.32 18.94
CA GLN A 95 14.22 17.44 19.52
C GLN A 95 15.10 18.15 20.57
N LYS A 96 15.47 19.42 20.35
CA LYS A 96 16.23 20.21 21.34
C LYS A 96 15.44 20.49 22.62
N GLU A 97 14.12 20.64 22.51
CA GLU A 97 13.20 20.80 23.63
C GLU A 97 12.90 19.46 24.36
N GLY A 98 13.48 18.34 23.89
CA GLY A 98 13.32 17.02 24.50
C GLY A 98 12.21 16.17 23.88
N GLY A 99 11.60 16.63 22.77
CA GLY A 99 10.65 15.85 21.99
C GLY A 99 11.29 14.63 21.31
N CYS A 100 10.52 13.58 21.10
CA CYS A 100 10.99 12.32 20.52
C CYS A 100 10.20 11.97 19.24
N LEU A 101 10.92 11.52 18.21
CA LEU A 101 10.39 10.99 16.95
C LEU A 101 11.28 9.82 16.49
N ASP A 102 11.78 9.00 17.42
CA ASP A 102 12.71 7.90 17.13
C ASP A 102 12.05 6.72 16.40
N ALA A 103 10.72 6.61 16.47
CA ALA A 103 9.94 5.63 15.73
C ALA A 103 9.72 6.00 14.25
N TRP A 104 10.24 7.15 13.81
CA TRP A 104 9.97 7.73 12.50
C TRP A 104 11.24 7.98 11.69
N GLU A 105 11.19 7.62 10.41
CA GLU A 105 12.22 7.94 9.42
C GLU A 105 11.72 9.04 8.49
N LEU A 106 12.49 10.12 8.33
CA LEU A 106 12.14 11.19 7.40
C LEU A 106 12.60 10.85 5.98
N SER A 107 11.66 10.61 5.07
CA SER A 107 11.90 10.40 3.65
C SER A 107 11.25 11.53 2.84
N GLY A 108 12.08 12.46 2.34
CA GLY A 108 11.58 13.67 1.68
C GLY A 108 10.75 14.53 2.64
N ASN A 109 9.45 14.65 2.37
CA ASN A 109 8.49 15.43 3.16
C ASN A 109 7.50 14.53 3.95
N ILE A 110 7.87 13.27 4.20
CA ILE A 110 7.02 12.27 4.86
C ILE A 110 7.81 11.62 6.00
N LEU A 111 7.17 11.49 7.16
CA LEU A 111 7.66 10.67 8.26
C LEU A 111 7.09 9.26 8.06
N ASP A 112 7.95 8.28 7.84
CA ASP A 112 7.59 6.90 7.59
C ASP A 112 7.85 6.03 8.82
N THR A 113 6.94 5.09 9.08
CA THR A 113 7.15 4.01 10.04
C THR A 113 6.49 2.73 9.56
N GLN A 114 6.87 1.59 10.15
CA GLN A 114 6.32 0.27 9.83
C GLN A 114 5.72 -0.34 11.08
N TYR A 115 4.65 -1.12 10.92
CA TYR A 115 4.00 -1.81 12.04
C TYR A 115 3.37 -3.14 11.60
N ALA A 116 3.37 -4.12 12.49
CA ALA A 116 2.71 -5.42 12.30
C ALA A 116 1.56 -5.64 13.31
N SER A 117 1.57 -4.89 14.41
CA SER A 117 0.57 -4.93 15.49
C SER A 117 0.23 -3.52 15.98
N ILE A 118 -0.83 -3.38 16.76
CA ILE A 118 -1.20 -2.10 17.40
C ILE A 118 -0.19 -1.72 18.47
N ALA A 119 0.34 -2.72 19.18
CA ALA A 119 1.46 -2.52 20.10
C ALA A 119 2.69 -1.88 19.42
N ASP A 120 3.02 -2.29 18.19
CA ASP A 120 4.14 -1.72 17.42
C ASP A 120 3.85 -0.27 16.98
N ALA A 121 2.60 0.03 16.62
CA ALA A 121 2.20 1.35 16.14
C ALA A 121 2.02 2.39 17.26
N ALA A 122 1.74 1.95 18.49
CA ALA A 122 1.40 2.84 19.60
C ALA A 122 2.48 3.88 19.95
N PRO A 123 3.78 3.53 20.04
CA PRO A 123 4.83 4.52 20.30
C PRO A 123 4.93 5.57 19.18
N ALA A 124 4.82 5.14 17.92
CA ALA A 124 4.87 6.05 16.78
C ALA A 124 3.68 7.03 16.78
N LEU A 125 2.48 6.52 17.10
CA LEU A 125 1.28 7.34 17.25
C LEU A 125 1.42 8.36 18.38
N GLU A 126 1.86 7.94 19.56
CA GLU A 126 2.08 8.84 20.70
C GLU A 126 3.06 9.97 20.35
N GLN A 127 4.20 9.61 19.75
CA GLN A 127 5.24 10.58 19.36
C GLN A 127 4.74 11.59 18.33
N LEU A 128 4.06 11.13 17.28
CA LEU A 128 3.60 12.02 16.21
C LEU A 128 2.44 12.90 16.68
N SER A 129 1.51 12.36 17.48
CA SER A 129 0.46 13.14 18.12
C SER A 129 1.03 14.20 19.06
N ALA A 130 2.06 13.87 19.84
CA ALA A 130 2.74 14.84 20.70
C ALA A 130 3.45 15.95 19.90
N PHE A 131 4.08 15.60 18.77
CA PHE A 131 4.66 16.57 17.85
C PHE A 131 3.60 17.50 17.25
N PHE A 132 2.47 16.96 16.79
CA PHE A 132 1.38 17.76 16.23
C PHE A 132 0.70 18.66 17.28
N ALA A 133 0.56 18.21 18.52
CA ALA A 133 0.12 19.06 19.62
C ALA A 133 1.14 20.18 19.91
N TRP A 134 2.44 19.88 19.85
CA TRP A 134 3.50 20.86 20.08
C TRP A 134 3.59 21.93 18.97
N ILE A 135 3.34 21.56 17.71
CA ILE A 135 3.35 22.50 16.57
C ILE A 135 2.05 23.30 16.44
N GLU A 136 0.97 22.90 17.12
CA GLU A 136 -0.32 23.57 17.04
C GLU A 136 -0.20 25.07 17.38
N GLY A 137 -0.77 25.92 16.52
CA GLY A 137 -0.71 27.38 16.66
C GLY A 137 0.64 28.02 16.30
N ARG A 138 1.70 27.25 16.02
CA ARG A 138 2.99 27.81 15.58
C ARG A 138 2.93 28.26 14.11
N PRO A 139 3.73 29.28 13.71
CA PRO A 139 3.75 29.75 12.33
C PRO A 139 4.07 28.65 11.32
N LEU A 140 3.24 28.53 10.28
CA LEU A 140 3.45 27.59 9.17
C LEU A 140 3.37 26.11 9.57
N ALA A 141 2.65 25.78 10.65
CA ALA A 141 2.38 24.41 11.06
C ALA A 141 1.77 23.53 9.94
N GLN A 142 1.06 24.12 8.98
CA GLN A 142 0.52 23.41 7.82
C GLN A 142 1.58 22.81 6.88
N LEU A 143 2.85 23.23 7.01
CA LEU A 143 3.96 22.68 6.23
C LEU A 143 4.57 21.43 6.85
N MET A 144 4.15 21.03 8.05
CA MET A 144 4.72 19.86 8.72
C MET A 144 4.49 18.57 7.93
N PRO A 145 5.50 17.66 7.91
CA PRO A 145 5.37 16.39 7.23
C PRO A 145 4.24 15.59 7.84
N LYS A 146 3.56 14.82 7.01
CA LYS A 146 2.57 13.83 7.47
C LYS A 146 3.32 12.57 7.91
N GLY A 147 2.74 11.86 8.88
CA GLY A 147 3.12 10.49 9.18
C GLY A 147 2.47 9.51 8.21
N GLN A 148 3.20 8.48 7.83
CA GLN A 148 2.71 7.30 7.12
C GLN A 148 3.08 6.04 7.90
N TYR A 149 2.06 5.34 8.36
CA TYR A 149 2.21 4.01 8.94
C TYR A 149 2.04 2.99 7.82
N LYS A 150 3.08 2.19 7.59
CA LYS A 150 3.11 1.15 6.58
C LYS A 150 2.87 -0.18 7.27
N PHE A 151 1.68 -0.74 7.10
CA PHE A 151 1.39 -2.05 7.65
C PHE A 151 2.21 -3.12 6.92
N GLN A 152 2.86 -3.99 7.68
CA GLN A 152 3.54 -5.19 7.19
C GLN A 152 3.11 -6.32 8.11
N PRO A 153 2.25 -7.26 7.69
CA PRO A 153 2.33 -8.05 6.46
C PRO A 153 1.55 -7.52 5.23
N GLU A 154 1.84 -8.10 4.04
CA GLU A 154 1.15 -7.74 2.80
C GLU A 154 -0.35 -8.06 2.87
N LEU A 155 -1.19 -7.07 2.55
CA LEU A 155 -2.63 -7.28 2.38
C LEU A 155 -2.94 -7.73 0.95
N PRO A 156 -3.91 -8.65 0.77
CA PRO A 156 -4.17 -9.23 -0.53
C PRO A 156 -4.59 -8.15 -1.56
N TRP A 157 -5.61 -7.35 -1.35
CA TRP A 157 -6.23 -6.50 -2.39
C TRP A 157 -5.57 -5.14 -2.70
N ARG A 158 -4.31 -4.88 -2.34
CA ARG A 158 -3.70 -3.56 -2.60
C ARG A 158 -3.11 -3.43 -4.01
N THR A 159 -2.85 -2.20 -4.43
CA THR A 159 -2.15 -1.91 -5.69
C THR A 159 -0.66 -1.86 -5.38
N TYR A 160 0.15 -2.56 -6.18
CA TYR A 160 1.60 -2.50 -6.09
C TYR A 160 2.08 -1.04 -6.21
N SER A 161 2.87 -0.57 -5.24
CA SER A 161 3.55 0.73 -5.29
C SER A 161 4.93 0.57 -5.91
N PRO A 162 5.17 1.09 -7.14
CA PRO A 162 6.46 0.94 -7.82
C PRO A 162 7.63 1.63 -7.11
N GLU A 163 7.34 2.62 -6.28
CA GLU A 163 8.35 3.38 -5.52
C GLU A 163 8.91 2.56 -4.34
N PHE A 164 8.09 1.67 -3.78
CA PHE A 164 8.44 0.88 -2.59
C PHE A 164 8.52 -0.63 -2.89
N ASN A 165 8.34 -1.03 -4.14
CA ASN A 165 8.34 -2.43 -4.60
C ASN A 165 7.40 -3.33 -3.77
N ASN A 166 6.24 -2.84 -3.32
CA ASN A 166 5.35 -3.59 -2.42
C ASN A 166 3.87 -3.15 -2.52
N PHE A 167 2.95 -4.03 -2.11
CA PHE A 167 1.52 -3.85 -1.94
C PHE A 167 1.23 -3.31 -0.52
N GLN A 168 1.15 -1.99 -0.36
CA GLN A 168 1.10 -1.37 0.99
C GLN A 168 -0.29 -0.86 1.38
N GLU A 169 -0.73 -1.23 2.58
CA GLU A 169 -1.75 -0.50 3.34
C GLU A 169 -1.06 0.64 4.08
N VAL A 170 -1.44 1.86 3.74
CA VAL A 170 -0.85 3.06 4.34
C VAL A 170 -1.92 3.82 5.08
N VAL A 171 -1.69 4.05 6.37
CA VAL A 171 -2.47 4.97 7.19
C VAL A 171 -1.73 6.30 7.26
N VAL A 172 -2.40 7.39 6.91
CA VAL A 172 -1.81 8.73 6.91
C VAL A 172 -2.27 9.49 8.16
N HIS A 173 -1.34 10.14 8.83
CA HIS A 173 -1.60 11.01 9.98
C HIS A 173 -1.03 12.40 9.72
N GLY A 174 -1.91 13.35 9.41
CA GLY A 174 -1.57 14.75 9.23
C GLY A 174 -1.82 15.58 10.49
N PRO A 175 -1.30 16.82 10.53
CA PRO A 175 -1.44 17.71 11.69
C PRO A 175 -2.88 18.09 12.10
N GLN A 176 -3.87 17.76 11.27
CA GLN A 176 -5.29 18.09 11.50
C GLN A 176 -6.14 16.85 11.86
N ASP A 177 -5.54 15.67 11.79
CA ASP A 177 -6.24 14.42 12.07
C ASP A 177 -6.29 14.17 13.57
N LYS A 178 -7.35 13.50 14.03
CA LYS A 178 -7.49 13.11 15.43
C LYS A 178 -6.80 11.78 15.67
N SER A 179 -6.01 11.70 16.74
CA SER A 179 -5.28 10.48 17.12
C SER A 179 -6.18 9.26 17.21
N GLU A 180 -7.41 9.40 17.72
CA GLU A 180 -8.35 8.30 17.88
C GLU A 180 -8.81 7.73 16.52
N ALA A 181 -9.06 8.60 15.53
CA ALA A 181 -9.45 8.16 14.19
C ALA A 181 -8.29 7.47 13.45
N VAL A 182 -7.06 7.95 13.68
CA VAL A 182 -5.85 7.29 13.17
C VAL A 182 -5.69 5.92 13.82
N GLN A 183 -5.86 5.83 15.14
CA GLN A 183 -5.82 4.55 15.88
C GLN A 183 -6.85 3.56 15.34
N GLU A 184 -8.11 3.96 15.15
CA GLU A 184 -9.15 3.10 14.57
C GLU A 184 -8.75 2.58 13.17
N THR A 185 -8.09 3.40 12.37
CA THR A 185 -7.63 3.00 11.03
C THR A 185 -6.43 2.03 11.09
N LEU A 186 -5.54 2.19 12.08
CA LEU A 186 -4.45 1.24 12.34
C LEU A 186 -5.01 -0.12 12.78
N GLU A 187 -5.98 -0.12 13.71
CA GLU A 187 -6.72 -1.30 14.18
C GLU A 187 -7.43 -2.01 13.03
N ASP A 188 -8.09 -1.25 12.16
CA ASP A 188 -8.79 -1.78 10.99
C ASP A 188 -7.83 -2.53 10.04
N SER A 189 -6.61 -2.03 9.86
CA SER A 189 -5.59 -2.68 9.02
C SER A 189 -5.15 -4.04 9.59
N VAL A 190 -4.93 -4.12 10.91
CA VAL A 190 -4.58 -5.37 11.60
C VAL A 190 -5.75 -6.35 11.49
N LYS A 191 -6.97 -5.91 11.83
CA LYS A 191 -8.19 -6.73 11.73
C LYS A 191 -8.39 -7.29 10.33
N LYS A 192 -8.19 -6.47 9.29
CA LYS A 192 -8.31 -6.91 7.89
C LYS A 192 -7.42 -8.10 7.60
N TYR A 193 -6.15 -8.04 7.99
CA TYR A 193 -5.19 -9.10 7.71
C TYR A 193 -5.58 -10.41 8.40
N TYR A 194 -5.74 -10.36 9.73
CA TYR A 194 -5.99 -11.56 10.53
C TYR A 194 -7.37 -12.16 10.26
N ALA A 195 -8.40 -11.33 10.02
CA ALA A 195 -9.73 -11.80 9.69
C ALA A 195 -9.79 -12.45 8.30
N PHE A 196 -9.15 -11.87 7.28
CA PHE A 196 -9.17 -12.45 5.93
C PHE A 196 -8.39 -13.76 5.86
N TYR A 197 -7.19 -13.79 6.42
CA TYR A 197 -6.34 -14.98 6.40
C TYR A 197 -6.71 -16.03 7.46
N TRP A 198 -7.67 -15.73 8.34
CA TRP A 198 -8.10 -16.63 9.40
C TRP A 198 -6.92 -17.08 10.29
N LEU A 199 -6.10 -16.11 10.67
CA LEU A 199 -4.91 -16.29 11.49
C LEU A 199 -5.19 -15.87 12.93
N PRO A 200 -4.60 -16.54 13.93
CA PRO A 200 -4.69 -16.10 15.31
C PRO A 200 -4.06 -14.72 15.47
N CYS A 201 -4.69 -13.88 16.29
CA CYS A 201 -4.20 -12.55 16.63
C CYS A 201 -4.21 -12.41 18.16
N ASP A 202 -3.10 -11.96 18.74
CA ASP A 202 -3.02 -11.75 20.19
C ASP A 202 -3.83 -10.52 20.66
N GLU A 203 -4.13 -9.60 19.73
CA GLU A 203 -4.79 -8.32 20.02
C GLU A 203 -6.31 -8.40 19.87
N PHE A 204 -6.83 -9.34 19.09
CA PHE A 204 -8.26 -9.49 18.80
C PHE A 204 -8.71 -10.94 18.96
N SER A 205 -9.89 -11.13 19.55
CA SER A 205 -10.45 -12.47 19.70
C SER A 205 -10.88 -13.05 18.35
N GLN A 206 -10.88 -14.39 18.24
CA GLN A 206 -11.36 -15.07 17.04
C GLN A 206 -12.80 -14.68 16.68
N THR A 207 -13.69 -14.55 17.68
CA THR A 207 -15.08 -14.13 17.45
C THR A 207 -15.17 -12.73 16.88
N GLU A 208 -14.33 -11.80 17.34
CA GLU A 208 -14.29 -10.44 16.80
C GLU A 208 -13.83 -10.41 15.34
N LEU A 209 -12.79 -11.20 15.00
CA LEU A 209 -12.30 -11.32 13.62
C LEU A 209 -13.35 -11.97 12.70
N GLU A 210 -14.09 -12.95 13.21
CA GLU A 210 -15.21 -13.58 12.49
C GLU A 210 -16.34 -12.60 12.19
N GLU A 211 -16.77 -11.83 13.20
CA GLU A 211 -17.78 -10.78 13.04
C GLU A 211 -17.31 -9.70 12.05
N TYR A 212 -16.03 -9.34 12.12
CA TYR A 212 -15.42 -8.43 11.17
C TYR A 212 -15.45 -9.00 9.74
N ALA A 213 -15.03 -10.25 9.53
CA ALA A 213 -15.05 -10.88 8.22
C ALA A 213 -16.46 -10.98 7.62
N VAL A 214 -17.48 -11.34 8.43
CA VAL A 214 -18.88 -11.39 8.00
C VAL A 214 -19.36 -10.03 7.49
N LYS A 215 -18.94 -8.94 8.14
CA LYS A 215 -19.31 -7.58 7.75
C LYS A 215 -18.56 -7.10 6.51
N THR A 216 -17.27 -7.43 6.41
CA THR A 216 -16.35 -6.86 5.41
C THR A 216 -16.36 -7.62 4.08
N TRP A 217 -16.42 -8.97 4.12
CA TRP A 217 -16.41 -9.82 2.93
C TRP A 217 -17.62 -10.75 2.89
N PRO A 218 -18.83 -10.21 2.75
CA PRO A 218 -20.03 -11.02 2.76
C PRO A 218 -20.11 -11.89 1.50
N TRP A 219 -20.49 -13.15 1.68
CA TRP A 219 -20.81 -14.07 0.57
C TRP A 219 -22.17 -13.78 -0.09
N THR A 220 -22.96 -12.87 0.48
CA THR A 220 -24.29 -12.56 -0.04
C THR A 220 -24.17 -11.86 -1.39
N SER A 221 -24.82 -12.41 -2.42
CA SER A 221 -24.99 -11.91 -3.80
C SER A 221 -24.12 -12.54 -4.90
N LYS A 222 -23.16 -13.42 -4.58
CA LYS A 222 -22.41 -14.35 -5.47
C LYS A 222 -21.11 -14.78 -4.75
N PRO A 223 -20.60 -16.03 -4.92
CA PRO A 223 -21.07 -17.08 -5.82
C PRO A 223 -22.04 -18.08 -5.20
N ASN A 224 -22.76 -18.83 -6.06
CA ASN A 224 -23.51 -20.00 -5.67
C ASN A 224 -22.57 -21.21 -5.63
N ILE A 225 -22.31 -21.73 -4.44
CA ILE A 225 -21.50 -22.94 -4.24
C ILE A 225 -22.41 -24.14 -4.07
N LYS A 226 -22.13 -25.21 -4.82
CA LYS A 226 -22.92 -26.45 -4.79
C LYS A 226 -22.08 -27.68 -4.51
N GLN A 227 -22.67 -28.62 -3.78
CA GLN A 227 -22.20 -29.99 -3.64
C GLN A 227 -23.14 -30.90 -4.45
N GLY A 228 -22.66 -31.37 -5.62
CA GLY A 228 -23.56 -31.96 -6.61
C GLY A 228 -24.62 -30.94 -7.06
N GLU A 229 -25.89 -31.25 -6.82
CA GLU A 229 -27.02 -30.36 -7.15
C GLU A 229 -27.46 -29.46 -5.98
N GLU A 230 -27.01 -29.74 -4.75
CA GLU A 230 -27.42 -29.02 -3.55
C GLU A 230 -26.60 -27.74 -3.36
N ILE A 231 -27.27 -26.62 -3.09
CA ILE A 231 -26.61 -25.35 -2.74
C ILE A 231 -26.16 -25.43 -1.28
N LEU A 232 -24.89 -25.11 -1.02
CA LEU A 232 -24.35 -25.12 0.33
C LEU A 232 -25.11 -24.13 1.22
N PRO A 233 -25.48 -24.51 2.46
CA PRO A 233 -26.09 -23.60 3.40
C PRO A 233 -25.14 -22.44 3.75
N PRO A 234 -25.63 -21.18 3.83
CA PRO A 234 -24.80 -20.00 4.09
C PRO A 234 -23.94 -20.09 5.36
N LYS A 235 -24.38 -20.86 6.35
CA LYS A 235 -23.64 -21.09 7.61
C LYS A 235 -22.28 -21.75 7.41
N LEU A 236 -22.09 -22.54 6.35
CA LEU A 236 -20.78 -23.15 6.05
C LEU A 236 -19.75 -22.11 5.60
N LEU A 237 -20.22 -20.99 5.05
CA LEU A 237 -19.38 -19.91 4.51
C LEU A 237 -19.25 -18.73 5.47
N ALA A 238 -20.08 -18.67 6.51
CA ALA A 238 -20.08 -17.57 7.48
C ALA A 238 -18.69 -17.38 8.14
N GLY A 239 -18.21 -16.14 8.17
CA GLY A 239 -16.89 -15.78 8.71
C GLY A 239 -15.72 -16.00 7.77
N ILE A 240 -15.87 -16.79 6.69
CA ILE A 240 -14.80 -16.95 5.71
C ILE A 240 -14.80 -15.71 4.81
N GLY A 241 -13.67 -15.02 4.66
CA GLY A 241 -13.56 -13.89 3.74
C GLY A 241 -13.56 -14.34 2.28
N LEU A 242 -14.42 -13.76 1.46
CA LEU A 242 -14.38 -13.88 -0.01
C LEU A 242 -14.05 -12.52 -0.63
N GLU A 243 -12.90 -12.43 -1.28
CA GLU A 243 -12.44 -11.21 -1.94
C GLU A 243 -11.97 -11.56 -3.35
N SER A 244 -12.42 -10.81 -4.36
CA SER A 244 -11.99 -11.01 -5.76
C SER A 244 -12.11 -12.47 -6.29
N GLY A 245 -13.05 -13.26 -5.75
CA GLY A 245 -13.25 -14.65 -6.15
C GLY A 245 -12.29 -15.67 -5.53
N VAL A 246 -11.49 -15.26 -4.54
CA VAL A 246 -10.57 -16.14 -3.81
C VAL A 246 -10.87 -16.20 -2.32
N ILE A 247 -10.48 -17.31 -1.69
CA ILE A 247 -10.47 -17.47 -0.22
C ILE A 247 -9.04 -17.73 0.26
N SER A 248 -8.73 -17.38 1.50
CA SER A 248 -7.42 -17.70 2.10
C SER A 248 -7.23 -19.19 2.39
N TYR A 249 -5.99 -19.63 2.61
CA TYR A 249 -5.70 -20.99 3.09
C TYR A 249 -6.41 -21.31 4.41
N GLY A 250 -6.44 -20.36 5.35
CA GLY A 250 -7.18 -20.53 6.61
C GLY A 250 -8.71 -20.54 6.42
N GLY A 251 -9.21 -19.79 5.44
CA GLY A 251 -10.60 -19.88 4.98
C GLY A 251 -10.93 -21.26 4.39
N LEU A 252 -10.04 -21.81 3.57
CA LEU A 252 -10.16 -23.16 3.01
C LEU A 252 -10.13 -24.23 4.10
N TYR A 253 -9.19 -24.14 5.06
CA TYR A 253 -9.15 -25.02 6.24
C TYR A 253 -10.50 -25.07 6.94
N THR A 254 -11.05 -23.90 7.24
CA THR A 254 -12.33 -23.75 7.94
C THR A 254 -13.49 -24.35 7.14
N LEU A 255 -13.53 -24.11 5.83
CA LEU A 255 -14.53 -24.70 4.95
C LEU A 255 -14.44 -26.23 4.96
N LEU A 256 -13.24 -26.79 4.81
CA LEU A 256 -13.01 -28.24 4.76
C LEU A 256 -13.39 -28.93 6.07
N THR A 257 -13.03 -28.34 7.22
CA THR A 257 -13.45 -28.85 8.54
C THR A 257 -14.98 -28.86 8.66
N ARG A 258 -15.66 -27.81 8.17
CA ARG A 258 -17.13 -27.74 8.21
C ARG A 258 -17.82 -28.70 7.23
N LEU A 259 -17.11 -29.18 6.21
CA LEU A 259 -17.56 -30.19 5.26
C LEU A 259 -17.22 -31.63 5.71
N ASP A 260 -16.75 -31.81 6.94
CA ASP A 260 -16.33 -33.10 7.52
C ASP A 260 -15.18 -33.80 6.75
N PHE A 261 -14.29 -33.03 6.10
CA PHE A 261 -13.03 -33.59 5.58
C PHE A 261 -12.08 -33.94 6.73
N ASP A 262 -11.29 -35.01 6.56
CA ASP A 262 -10.26 -35.40 7.53
C ASP A 262 -9.00 -34.51 7.41
N VAL A 263 -9.13 -33.26 7.83
CA VAL A 263 -8.03 -32.29 7.83
C VAL A 263 -7.12 -32.53 9.04
N LYS A 264 -5.80 -32.58 8.82
CA LYS A 264 -4.79 -32.67 9.90
C LYS A 264 -4.01 -31.38 10.01
N GLY A 265 -3.83 -30.85 11.21
CA GLY A 265 -3.06 -29.64 11.47
C GLY A 265 -3.92 -28.49 12.00
N THR A 266 -3.53 -27.26 11.69
CA THR A 266 -4.21 -26.01 12.07
C THR A 266 -4.49 -25.15 10.83
N ALA A 267 -5.23 -24.05 10.98
CA ALA A 267 -5.46 -23.11 9.88
C ALA A 267 -4.17 -22.51 9.29
N GLU A 268 -3.09 -22.47 10.07
CA GLU A 268 -1.78 -21.95 9.65
C GLU A 268 -0.98 -22.96 8.81
N HIS A 269 -1.18 -24.25 9.06
CA HIS A 269 -0.51 -25.36 8.41
C HIS A 269 -1.36 -26.63 8.52
N PHE A 270 -1.87 -27.11 7.39
CA PHE A 270 -2.67 -28.34 7.36
C PHE A 270 -2.42 -29.21 6.13
N THR A 271 -2.77 -30.48 6.27
CA THR A 271 -2.86 -31.45 5.17
C THR A 271 -4.28 -31.97 5.02
N VAL A 272 -4.69 -32.26 3.79
CA VAL A 272 -6.00 -32.86 3.49
C VAL A 272 -5.89 -33.76 2.26
N THR A 273 -6.67 -34.84 2.23
CA THR A 273 -6.91 -35.58 0.98
C THR A 273 -8.05 -34.91 0.22
N GLY A 274 -7.76 -34.39 -0.96
CA GLY A 274 -8.76 -33.72 -1.80
C GLY A 274 -9.83 -34.68 -2.33
N ALA A 275 -10.92 -34.11 -2.84
CA ALA A 275 -11.98 -34.87 -3.51
C ALA A 275 -11.50 -35.60 -4.77
N ASP A 276 -10.40 -35.14 -5.38
CA ASP A 276 -9.69 -35.82 -6.47
C ASP A 276 -8.81 -37.00 -6.01
N GLY A 277 -8.70 -37.24 -4.69
CA GLY A 277 -7.93 -38.33 -4.09
C GLY A 277 -6.45 -38.03 -3.85
N HIS A 278 -5.98 -36.82 -4.16
CA HIS A 278 -4.58 -36.44 -3.97
C HIS A 278 -4.33 -35.81 -2.60
N SER A 279 -3.08 -35.86 -2.13
CA SER A 279 -2.69 -35.26 -0.86
C SER A 279 -2.29 -33.80 -1.08
N TYR A 280 -2.90 -32.90 -0.32
CA TYR A 280 -2.57 -31.47 -0.34
C TYR A 280 -1.99 -31.05 1.01
N GLU A 281 -1.02 -30.12 0.97
CA GLU A 281 -0.45 -29.47 2.15
C GLU A 281 -0.38 -27.96 1.92
N PHE A 282 -0.98 -27.21 2.85
CA PHE A 282 -1.02 -25.76 2.83
C PHE A 282 -0.31 -25.21 4.05
N SER A 283 0.48 -24.16 3.87
CA SER A 283 1.10 -23.43 4.97
C SER A 283 1.34 -21.98 4.57
N TYR A 284 1.11 -21.05 5.50
CA TYR A 284 1.53 -19.65 5.31
C TYR A 284 3.05 -19.47 5.28
N SER A 285 3.81 -20.48 5.73
CA SER A 285 5.27 -20.53 5.64
C SER A 285 5.78 -20.97 4.26
N PHE A 286 4.92 -21.51 3.40
CA PHE A 286 5.28 -21.93 2.05
C PHE A 286 5.26 -20.74 1.11
N TRP A 287 6.40 -20.04 1.05
CA TRP A 287 6.60 -18.97 0.10
C TRP A 287 8.08 -18.83 -0.26
N GLY A 288 8.35 -18.11 -1.33
CA GLY A 288 9.68 -17.68 -1.69
C GLY A 288 9.65 -16.41 -2.52
N GLU A 289 10.79 -15.75 -2.65
CA GLU A 289 10.94 -14.62 -3.55
C GLU A 289 11.05 -15.12 -5.00
N ARG A 290 10.38 -14.42 -5.92
CA ARG A 290 10.45 -14.67 -7.36
C ARG A 290 10.71 -13.36 -8.09
N GLU A 291 11.61 -13.42 -9.05
CA GLU A 291 11.79 -12.34 -10.02
C GLU A 291 10.68 -12.40 -11.07
N MET A 292 10.09 -11.25 -11.36
CA MET A 292 9.00 -11.10 -12.32
C MET A 292 9.29 -9.94 -13.25
N ASP A 293 8.98 -10.11 -14.53
CA ASP A 293 9.03 -9.03 -15.50
C ASP A 293 7.90 -8.03 -15.21
N TRP A 294 8.27 -6.75 -15.16
CA TRP A 294 7.39 -5.61 -14.93
C TRP A 294 7.42 -4.65 -16.11
N ALA A 295 6.41 -3.78 -16.17
CA ALA A 295 6.30 -2.75 -17.20
C ALA A 295 7.60 -1.96 -17.40
N ASN A 296 7.89 -1.59 -18.65
CA ASN A 296 9.10 -0.88 -19.07
C ASN A 296 10.42 -1.65 -18.90
N ASN A 297 10.41 -2.97 -19.13
CA ASN A 297 11.60 -3.85 -19.03
C ASN A 297 12.32 -3.78 -17.67
N ARG A 298 11.54 -3.63 -16.60
CA ARG A 298 12.06 -3.72 -15.23
C ARG A 298 11.78 -5.10 -14.69
N THR A 299 12.63 -5.58 -13.80
CA THR A 299 12.39 -6.80 -13.04
C THR A 299 12.06 -6.40 -11.61
N ILE A 300 11.05 -7.03 -11.03
CA ILE A 300 10.67 -6.83 -9.63
C ILE A 300 10.76 -8.17 -8.90
N THR A 301 11.17 -8.14 -7.64
CA THR A 301 11.18 -9.32 -6.78
C THR A 301 9.98 -9.24 -5.85
N LEU A 302 9.12 -10.27 -5.88
CA LEU A 302 7.91 -10.35 -5.07
C LEU A 302 7.83 -11.69 -4.34
N PRO A 303 7.20 -11.72 -3.14
CA PRO A 303 6.89 -12.98 -2.47
C PRO A 303 5.76 -13.71 -3.19
N VAL A 304 5.95 -15.02 -3.39
CA VAL A 304 5.02 -15.95 -4.01
C VAL A 304 4.82 -17.13 -3.08
N TRP A 305 3.56 -17.37 -2.72
CA TRP A 305 3.12 -18.51 -1.92
C TRP A 305 2.80 -19.69 -2.81
N TYR A 306 3.01 -20.87 -2.25
CA TYR A 306 2.75 -22.13 -2.92
C TYR A 306 2.13 -23.12 -1.94
N HIS A 307 1.54 -24.17 -2.47
CA HIS A 307 1.10 -25.32 -1.69
C HIS A 307 1.75 -26.59 -2.24
N LEU A 308 1.67 -27.69 -1.50
CA LEU A 308 2.15 -28.98 -2.00
C LEU A 308 0.98 -29.85 -2.44
N ARG A 309 1.16 -30.54 -3.56
CA ARG A 309 0.28 -31.62 -4.03
C ARG A 309 1.13 -32.88 -4.24
N ASP A 310 0.83 -33.93 -3.48
CA ASP A 310 1.63 -35.15 -3.40
C ASP A 310 3.13 -34.89 -3.15
N GLY A 311 3.43 -33.84 -2.37
CA GLY A 311 4.80 -33.41 -2.05
C GLY A 311 5.48 -32.54 -3.10
N TYR A 312 4.82 -32.24 -4.22
CA TYR A 312 5.34 -31.33 -5.25
C TYR A 312 4.79 -29.92 -5.06
N SER A 313 5.66 -28.91 -5.20
CA SER A 313 5.26 -27.50 -5.13
C SER A 313 4.35 -27.11 -6.28
N VAL A 314 3.32 -26.33 -5.94
CA VAL A 314 2.32 -25.81 -6.85
C VAL A 314 2.21 -24.30 -6.64
N GLU A 315 2.64 -23.52 -7.63
CA GLU A 315 2.64 -22.06 -7.62
C GLU A 315 2.19 -21.46 -8.95
N VAL A 316 1.79 -20.19 -8.92
CA VAL A 316 1.45 -19.41 -10.10
C VAL A 316 2.68 -18.62 -10.53
N GLU A 317 3.32 -19.03 -11.62
CA GLU A 317 4.48 -18.33 -12.18
C GLU A 317 4.08 -17.08 -12.98
N GLY A 318 4.91 -16.03 -12.90
CA GLY A 318 4.88 -14.88 -13.81
C GLY A 318 3.72 -13.90 -13.65
N GLU A 319 2.99 -13.96 -12.53
CA GLU A 319 1.84 -13.10 -12.27
C GLU A 319 2.07 -12.23 -11.05
N THR A 320 1.88 -10.93 -11.25
CA THR A 320 2.07 -9.94 -10.18
C THR A 320 0.81 -9.72 -9.35
N ASN A 321 -0.34 -10.24 -9.83
CA ASN A 321 -1.61 -10.12 -9.14
C ASN A 321 -1.57 -10.87 -7.81
N TRP A 322 -1.91 -10.18 -6.72
CA TRP A 322 -1.90 -10.73 -5.36
C TRP A 322 -2.73 -12.02 -5.23
N PHE A 323 -3.88 -12.11 -5.90
CA PHE A 323 -4.80 -13.25 -5.78
C PHE A 323 -4.28 -14.47 -6.53
N ARG A 324 -3.16 -14.31 -7.25
CA ARG A 324 -2.45 -15.38 -7.91
C ARG A 324 -1.17 -15.78 -7.18
N ARG A 325 -0.47 -14.82 -6.57
CA ARG A 325 0.78 -15.09 -5.82
C ARG A 325 0.58 -15.32 -4.33
N GLY A 326 -0.54 -14.90 -3.74
CA GLY A 326 -0.79 -14.94 -2.30
C GLY A 326 -1.23 -16.31 -1.79
N PRO A 327 -1.32 -16.50 -0.45
CA PRO A 327 -1.75 -17.76 0.18
C PRO A 327 -3.28 -17.90 0.13
N VAL A 328 -3.80 -18.00 -1.09
CA VAL A 328 -5.22 -18.02 -1.41
C VAL A 328 -5.53 -19.12 -2.43
N VAL A 329 -6.82 -19.47 -2.53
CA VAL A 329 -7.36 -20.40 -3.50
C VAL A 329 -8.51 -19.74 -4.26
N ASP A 330 -8.38 -19.69 -5.57
CA ASP A 330 -9.39 -19.18 -6.50
C ASP A 330 -10.54 -20.19 -6.68
N LEU A 331 -11.77 -19.68 -6.61
CA LEU A 331 -13.00 -20.45 -6.74
C LEU A 331 -13.36 -20.77 -8.21
N ASN A 332 -12.85 -19.98 -9.16
CA ASN A 332 -13.16 -20.03 -10.59
C ASN A 332 -12.12 -20.78 -11.42
N ALA A 333 -10.84 -20.64 -11.09
CA ALA A 333 -9.76 -20.97 -12.01
C ALA A 333 -9.02 -22.25 -11.60
N GLY A 334 -9.39 -23.38 -12.22
CA GLY A 334 -8.55 -24.58 -12.31
C GLY A 334 -8.07 -24.76 -13.74
N TRP A 335 -6.85 -24.34 -14.06
CA TRP A 335 -6.21 -24.68 -15.35
C TRP A 335 -5.15 -25.75 -15.10
N ASN A 336 -5.20 -26.80 -15.92
CA ASN A 336 -4.26 -27.90 -15.88
C ASN A 336 -3.31 -27.75 -17.09
N ILE A 337 -2.01 -27.59 -16.82
CA ILE A 337 -0.98 -27.75 -17.86
C ILE A 337 -0.06 -28.88 -17.40
N ASP A 338 -0.24 -30.05 -18.02
CA ASP A 338 0.71 -31.17 -17.96
C ASP A 338 1.92 -30.81 -18.82
N THR A 339 3.01 -30.39 -18.16
CA THR A 339 4.33 -30.43 -18.77
C THR A 339 5.01 -31.71 -18.28
N HIS A 340 5.28 -32.61 -19.23
CA HIS A 340 5.97 -33.86 -18.95
C HIS A 340 7.24 -33.59 -18.11
N ASN A 341 7.55 -34.50 -17.16
CA ASN A 341 8.68 -34.51 -16.20
C ASN A 341 8.34 -34.29 -14.71
N GLY A 342 7.08 -34.50 -14.29
CA GLY A 342 6.72 -34.51 -12.87
C GLY A 342 6.59 -33.12 -12.22
N HIS A 343 6.50 -32.07 -13.03
CA HIS A 343 6.11 -30.73 -12.60
C HIS A 343 4.65 -30.49 -12.99
N PHE A 344 3.78 -30.31 -12.01
CA PHE A 344 2.37 -29.98 -12.23
C PHE A 344 2.18 -28.47 -12.13
N HIS A 345 1.76 -27.81 -13.22
CA HIS A 345 1.28 -26.44 -13.14
C HIS A 345 -0.22 -26.46 -12.82
N PHE A 346 -0.53 -26.55 -11.53
CA PHE A 346 -1.90 -26.55 -11.04
C PHE A 346 -2.24 -25.16 -10.49
N TYR A 347 -3.06 -24.37 -11.18
CA TYR A 347 -3.12 -22.94 -10.86
C TYR A 347 -3.96 -22.56 -9.62
N MET A 348 -4.93 -23.36 -9.14
CA MET A 348 -5.65 -23.18 -7.85
C MET A 348 -6.82 -24.20 -7.67
N PRO A 349 -6.82 -25.16 -6.72
CA PRO A 349 -7.61 -26.41 -6.82
C PRO A 349 -8.95 -26.43 -6.07
N PHE A 350 -9.70 -25.32 -6.01
CA PHE A 350 -10.89 -25.27 -5.14
C PHE A 350 -11.84 -26.47 -5.35
N ARG A 351 -12.14 -26.80 -6.62
CA ARG A 351 -13.00 -27.93 -6.96
C ARG A 351 -12.34 -29.29 -6.68
N GLU A 352 -11.07 -29.44 -7.00
CA GLU A 352 -10.32 -30.70 -6.83
C GLU A 352 -10.14 -31.05 -5.36
N ILE A 353 -9.95 -30.04 -4.50
CA ILE A 353 -9.83 -30.23 -3.05
C ILE A 353 -11.21 -30.48 -2.44
N THR A 354 -12.19 -29.63 -2.72
CA THR A 354 -13.46 -29.62 -1.98
C THR A 354 -14.55 -30.50 -2.62
N GLY A 355 -14.43 -30.81 -3.91
CA GLY A 355 -15.51 -31.42 -4.71
C GLY A 355 -16.66 -30.46 -5.05
N LEU A 356 -16.56 -29.19 -4.66
CA LEU A 356 -17.62 -28.21 -4.82
C LEU A 356 -17.56 -27.57 -6.20
N THR A 357 -18.74 -27.23 -6.72
CA THR A 357 -18.88 -26.47 -7.96
C THR A 357 -19.28 -25.03 -7.63
N VAL A 358 -18.66 -24.09 -8.31
CA VAL A 358 -18.91 -22.66 -8.14
C VAL A 358 -19.58 -22.14 -9.40
N SER A 359 -20.65 -21.37 -9.21
CA SER A 359 -21.30 -20.65 -10.30
C SER A 359 -21.50 -19.20 -9.92
N TRP A 360 -21.12 -18.32 -10.83
CA TRP A 360 -21.37 -16.89 -10.74
C TRP A 360 -22.58 -16.60 -11.60
N ASP A 361 -23.59 -15.94 -11.06
CA ASP A 361 -24.63 -15.39 -11.90
C ASP A 361 -23.96 -14.28 -12.72
N ILE A 362 -23.56 -14.55 -13.96
CA ILE A 362 -23.00 -13.51 -14.83
C ILE A 362 -24.14 -12.52 -15.06
N ASP A 363 -24.02 -11.30 -14.52
CA ASP A 363 -24.96 -10.25 -14.86
C ASP A 363 -24.86 -10.03 -16.37
N GLY A 364 -25.97 -10.32 -17.06
CA GLY A 364 -26.29 -10.04 -18.45
C GLY A 364 -25.12 -9.84 -19.41
N ALA A 365 -25.01 -10.77 -20.36
CA ALA A 365 -24.49 -10.42 -21.68
C ALA A 365 -25.03 -9.04 -22.08
N VAL A 366 -24.12 -8.08 -22.24
CA VAL A 366 -24.40 -6.82 -22.93
C VAL A 366 -24.84 -7.21 -24.33
N SER A 367 -26.16 -7.13 -24.55
CA SER A 367 -26.79 -7.14 -25.87
C SER A 367 -26.55 -5.81 -26.56
#